data_AF-A0A6G7SMV1-F1
#
_entry.id   AF-A0A6G7SMV1-F1
#
_cell.length_a   1.000
_cell.length_b   1.000
_cell.length_c   1.000
_cell.angle_alpha   90.00
_cell.angle_beta   90.00
_cell.angle_gamma   90.00
#
_symmetry.space_group_name_H-M   'P 1'
#
loop_
_entity.id
_entity.type
_entity.pdbx_description
1 polymer ?
#
loop_
_entity_poly.entity_id
_entity_poly.type
_entity_poly.pdbx_seq_one_letter_code
_entity_poly.pdbx_strand_id
1 'polypeptide(L)'
;MFIEVLVVGIGFLTGLAVLAAAIAGSETASRMAHAADSTAAAGAALAGAYALGILLDRTADTVLSPVRRRLRNASFASDSAYAQARLSLAAQPALAARADYARSRMRICRGWLLNSALLTTATDLALLRYHTDQHALLIGLTTSFGLLITLGFYLAWRAITATSYRKLAEQTGSLAAALPPQPIPTQPSAPVQTTT
;
A
#
# COMPACT_ATOMS: atom_id res chain seq x y z
N MET A 1 -10.71 0.71 -4.96
CA MET A 1 -9.49 0.22 -5.67
C MET A 1 -8.92 1.25 -6.62
N PHE A 2 -9.75 1.95 -7.41
CA PHE A 2 -9.27 2.92 -8.40
C PHE A 2 -8.73 4.22 -7.77
N ILE A 3 -9.50 4.84 -6.87
CA ILE A 3 -9.17 6.15 -6.28
C ILE A 3 -7.89 6.08 -5.44
N GLU A 4 -7.67 5.00 -4.70
CA GLU A 4 -6.48 4.85 -3.86
C GLU A 4 -5.19 4.85 -4.68
N VAL A 5 -5.23 4.12 -5.81
CA VAL A 5 -4.11 4.03 -6.75
C VAL A 5 -3.87 5.38 -7.42
N LEU A 6 -4.95 6.08 -7.80
CA LEU A 6 -4.86 7.41 -8.40
C LEU A 6 -4.22 8.43 -7.44
N VAL A 7 -4.66 8.47 -6.18
CA VAL A 7 -4.12 9.39 -5.16
C VAL A 7 -2.62 9.12 -4.92
N VAL A 8 -2.24 7.84 -4.82
CA VAL A 8 -0.83 7.44 -4.71
C VAL A 8 -0.04 7.86 -5.96
N GLY A 9 -0.62 7.67 -7.14
CA GLY A 9 -0.06 8.06 -8.42
C GLY A 9 0.17 9.56 -8.59
N ILE A 10 -0.80 10.39 -8.16
CA ILE A 10 -0.66 11.85 -8.17
C ILE A 10 0.49 12.27 -7.26
N GLY A 11 0.56 11.73 -6.04
CA GLY A 11 1.67 12.03 -5.13
C GLY A 11 3.04 11.68 -5.72
N PHE A 12 3.14 10.55 -6.42
CA PHE A 12 4.38 10.13 -7.07
C PHE A 12 4.73 11.03 -8.25
N LEU A 13 3.76 11.35 -9.10
CA LEU A 13 3.94 12.25 -10.24
C LEU A 13 4.38 13.64 -9.77
N THR A 14 3.79 14.17 -8.70
CA THR A 14 4.23 15.44 -8.08
C THR A 14 5.68 15.34 -7.61
N GLY A 15 6.06 14.25 -6.94
CA GLY A 15 7.45 14.03 -6.51
C GLY A 15 8.43 14.00 -7.70
N LEU A 16 8.06 13.32 -8.80
CA LEU A 16 8.85 13.31 -10.03
C LEU A 16 8.94 14.68 -10.69
N ALA A 17 7.83 15.45 -10.71
CA ALA A 17 7.83 16.79 -11.28
C ALA A 17 8.73 17.75 -10.49
N VAL A 18 8.66 17.71 -9.15
CA VAL A 18 9.56 18.49 -8.28
C VAL A 18 11.02 18.07 -8.48
N LEU A 19 11.28 16.75 -8.56
CA LEU A 19 12.63 16.24 -8.80
C LEU A 19 13.17 16.67 -10.17
N ALA A 20 12.35 16.59 -11.22
CA ALA A 20 12.71 17.05 -12.55
C ALA A 20 13.01 18.55 -12.57
N ALA A 21 12.19 19.36 -11.89
CA ALA A 21 12.43 20.80 -11.74
C ALA A 21 13.71 21.09 -10.95
N ALA A 22 14.01 20.32 -9.90
CA ALA A 22 15.25 20.46 -9.13
C ALA A 22 16.49 20.16 -10.00
N ILE A 23 16.43 19.17 -10.87
CA ILE A 23 17.52 18.78 -11.77
C ILE A 23 17.66 19.79 -12.92
N ALA A 24 16.56 20.20 -13.56
CA ALA A 24 16.57 21.03 -14.76
C ALA A 24 16.85 22.52 -14.48
N GLY A 25 16.57 23.01 -13.26
CA GLY A 25 16.72 24.42 -12.89
C GLY A 25 15.53 25.29 -13.29
N SER A 26 15.53 26.55 -12.83
CA SER A 26 14.35 27.45 -12.86
C SER A 26 13.94 27.83 -14.27
N GLU A 27 14.91 28.14 -15.13
CA GLU A 27 14.64 28.58 -16.50
C GLU A 27 14.02 27.46 -17.34
N THR A 28 14.56 26.24 -17.26
CA THR A 28 13.98 25.09 -17.96
C THR A 28 12.62 24.73 -17.39
N ALA A 29 12.48 24.75 -16.07
CA ALA A 29 11.21 24.44 -15.39
C ALA A 29 10.11 25.44 -15.76
N SER A 30 10.39 26.74 -15.86
CA SER A 30 9.40 27.75 -16.24
C SER A 30 8.93 27.59 -17.69
N ARG A 31 9.85 27.28 -18.61
CA ARG A 31 9.49 26.96 -20.01
C ARG A 31 8.60 25.72 -20.10
N MET A 32 8.91 24.67 -19.34
CA MET A 32 8.09 23.45 -19.29
C MET A 32 6.72 23.69 -18.66
N ALA A 33 6.62 24.57 -17.65
CA ALA A 33 5.36 24.90 -17.00
C ALA A 33 4.35 25.50 -17.99
N HIS A 34 4.80 26.39 -18.88
CA HIS A 34 3.94 26.95 -19.94
C HIS A 34 3.46 25.88 -20.93
N ALA A 35 4.30 24.92 -21.29
CA ALA A 35 3.90 23.81 -22.17
C ALA A 35 2.91 22.84 -21.48
N ALA A 36 2.95 22.76 -20.14
CA ALA A 36 2.06 21.93 -19.35
C ALA A 36 0.69 22.58 -19.07
N ASP A 37 0.51 23.87 -19.37
CA ASP A 37 -0.74 24.62 -19.14
C ASP A 37 -1.78 24.36 -20.25
N SER A 38 -2.11 23.08 -20.46
CA SER A 38 -3.15 22.69 -21.40
C SER A 38 -4.01 21.57 -20.84
N THR A 39 -5.30 21.55 -21.18
CA THR A 39 -6.24 20.49 -20.79
C THR A 39 -5.76 19.11 -21.26
N ALA A 40 -5.13 19.04 -22.43
CA ALA A 40 -4.56 17.80 -22.95
C ALA A 40 -3.40 17.29 -22.08
N ALA A 41 -2.49 18.18 -21.66
CA ALA A 41 -1.41 17.83 -20.73
C ALA A 41 -1.96 17.37 -19.37
N ALA A 42 -2.99 18.03 -18.83
CA ALA A 42 -3.65 17.60 -17.60
C ALA A 42 -4.29 16.19 -17.73
N GLY A 43 -4.96 15.91 -18.85
CA GLY A 43 -5.52 14.59 -19.14
C GLY A 43 -4.45 13.50 -19.26
N ALA A 44 -3.36 13.79 -19.97
CA ALA A 44 -2.21 12.89 -20.09
C ALA A 44 -1.53 12.66 -18.74
N ALA A 45 -1.35 13.71 -17.93
CA ALA A 45 -0.81 13.63 -16.58
C ALA A 45 -1.70 12.77 -15.67
N LEU A 46 -3.02 12.89 -15.76
CA LEU A 46 -3.95 12.07 -14.99
C LEU A 46 -3.87 10.59 -15.37
N ALA A 47 -3.80 10.28 -16.67
CA ALA A 47 -3.61 8.92 -17.15
C ALA A 47 -2.26 8.34 -16.71
N GLY A 48 -1.19 9.15 -16.83
CA GLY A 48 0.14 8.80 -16.36
C GLY A 48 0.19 8.58 -14.85
N ALA A 49 -0.46 9.43 -14.06
CA ALA A 49 -0.56 9.30 -12.61
C ALA A 49 -1.19 7.95 -12.23
N TYR A 50 -2.27 7.53 -12.90
CA TYR A 50 -2.87 6.23 -12.63
C TYR A 50 -1.90 5.05 -12.89
N ALA A 51 -1.21 5.06 -14.03
CA ALA A 51 -0.23 4.02 -14.37
C ALA A 51 0.94 3.97 -13.38
N LEU A 52 1.48 5.15 -13.02
CA LEU A 52 2.52 5.29 -12.00
C LEU A 52 2.04 4.83 -10.62
N GLY A 53 0.78 5.11 -10.27
CA GLY A 53 0.17 4.64 -9.03
C GLY A 53 0.15 3.12 -8.92
N ILE A 54 -0.16 2.41 -10.02
CA ILE A 54 -0.11 0.94 -10.06
C ILE A 54 1.32 0.46 -9.83
N LEU A 55 2.29 1.03 -10.56
CA LEU A 55 3.69 0.65 -10.43
C LEU A 55 4.19 0.87 -9.00
N LEU A 56 3.90 2.03 -8.42
CA LEU A 56 4.33 2.36 -7.07
C LEU A 56 3.67 1.45 -6.02
N ASP A 57 2.38 1.13 -6.16
CA ASP A 57 1.71 0.18 -5.24
C ASP A 57 2.39 -1.19 -5.25
N ARG A 58 2.82 -1.67 -6.43
CA ARG A 58 3.54 -2.96 -6.57
C ARG A 58 4.96 -2.90 -6.04
N THR A 59 5.68 -1.81 -6.28
CA THR A 59 7.01 -1.58 -5.72
C THR A 59 6.94 -1.57 -4.20
N ALA A 60 6.00 -0.82 -3.63
CA ALA A 60 5.82 -0.75 -2.19
C ALA A 60 5.38 -2.10 -1.59
N ASP A 61 4.55 -2.88 -2.30
CA ASP A 61 4.20 -4.25 -1.90
C ASP A 61 5.43 -5.15 -1.77
N THR A 62 6.32 -5.07 -2.77
CA THR A 62 7.55 -5.85 -2.82
C THR A 62 8.50 -5.45 -1.68
N VAL A 63 8.73 -4.14 -1.50
CA VAL A 63 9.60 -3.58 -0.45
C VAL A 63 9.12 -4.00 0.95
N LEU A 64 7.81 -3.96 1.19
CA LEU A 64 7.23 -4.29 2.50
C LEU A 64 6.88 -5.77 2.69
N SER A 65 7.08 -6.61 1.66
CA SER A 65 6.74 -8.03 1.70
C SER A 65 7.38 -8.80 2.87
N PRO A 66 8.67 -8.60 3.21
CA PRO A 66 9.30 -9.30 4.33
C PRO A 66 8.64 -8.95 5.68
N VAL A 67 8.35 -7.67 5.91
CA VAL A 67 7.70 -7.22 7.15
C VAL A 67 6.27 -7.74 7.23
N ARG A 68 5.53 -7.70 6.12
CA ARG A 68 4.18 -8.27 6.04
C ARG A 68 4.17 -9.77 6.35
N ARG A 69 5.11 -10.54 5.81
CA ARG A 69 5.25 -11.98 6.11
C ARG A 69 5.48 -12.21 7.60
N ARG A 70 6.36 -11.43 8.24
CA ARG A 70 6.59 -11.50 9.70
C ARG A 70 5.32 -11.21 10.49
N LEU A 71 4.59 -10.15 10.14
CA LEU A 71 3.33 -9.80 10.81
C LEU A 71 2.26 -10.88 10.66
N ARG A 72 2.15 -11.49 9.47
CA ARG A 72 1.23 -12.59 9.20
C ARG A 72 1.58 -13.81 10.06
N ASN A 73 2.85 -14.21 10.07
CA ASN A 73 3.31 -15.38 10.81
C ASN A 73 3.16 -15.23 12.33
N ALA A 74 3.04 -13.99 12.84
CA ALA A 74 2.71 -13.73 14.24
C ALA A 74 1.24 -14.03 14.60
N SER A 75 0.34 -14.13 13.61
CA SER A 75 -1.09 -14.43 13.84
C SER A 75 -1.54 -15.77 13.25
N PHE A 76 -0.80 -16.33 12.30
CA PHE A 76 -1.13 -17.58 11.63
C PHE A 76 0.08 -18.51 11.60
N ALA A 77 -0.12 -19.76 12.03
CA ALA A 77 0.92 -20.78 12.05
C ALA A 77 1.37 -21.21 10.65
N SER A 78 0.50 -21.11 9.65
CA SER A 78 0.78 -21.52 8.27
C SER A 78 0.04 -20.66 7.23
N ASP A 79 0.53 -20.69 5.99
CA ASP A 79 -0.12 -20.03 4.85
C ASP A 79 -1.49 -20.64 4.54
N SER A 80 -1.67 -21.95 4.80
CA SER A 80 -2.95 -22.63 4.65
C SER A 80 -3.99 -22.15 5.66
N ALA A 81 -3.61 -21.99 6.94
CA ALA A 81 -4.50 -21.45 7.97
C ALA A 81 -4.96 -20.03 7.63
N TYR A 82 -4.03 -19.20 7.13
CA TYR A 82 -4.35 -17.86 6.65
C TYR A 82 -5.31 -17.88 5.44
N ALA A 83 -5.08 -18.76 4.47
CA ALA A 83 -5.94 -18.90 3.29
C ALA A 83 -7.35 -19.34 3.67
N GLN A 84 -7.48 -20.34 4.55
CA GLN A 84 -8.77 -20.80 5.07
C GLN A 84 -9.51 -19.69 5.82
N ALA A 85 -8.81 -18.95 6.68
CA ALA A 85 -9.39 -17.82 7.40
C ALA A 85 -9.94 -16.74 6.45
N ARG A 86 -9.23 -16.49 5.34
CA ARG A 86 -9.70 -15.58 4.29
C ARG A 86 -10.93 -16.08 3.55
N LEU A 87 -11.04 -17.38 3.31
CA LEU A 87 -12.22 -17.99 2.68
C LEU A 87 -13.44 -17.87 3.59
N SER A 88 -13.29 -18.16 4.89
CA SER A 88 -14.40 -18.00 5.85
C SER A 88 -14.85 -16.54 6.00
N LEU A 89 -13.93 -15.58 5.88
CA LEU A 89 -14.28 -14.15 5.90
C LEU A 89 -15.13 -13.75 4.69
N ALA A 90 -14.84 -14.32 3.52
CA ALA A 90 -15.58 -14.03 2.29
C ALA A 90 -17.03 -14.52 2.34
N ALA A 91 -17.33 -15.52 3.17
CA ALA A 91 -18.69 -15.99 3.42
C ALA A 91 -19.54 -15.01 4.24
N GLN A 92 -18.95 -13.96 4.83
CA GLN A 92 -19.64 -12.98 5.67
C GLN A 92 -19.55 -11.56 5.07
N PRO A 93 -20.57 -11.09 4.32
CA PRO A 93 -20.50 -9.83 3.57
C PRO A 93 -20.13 -8.61 4.42
N ALA A 94 -20.66 -8.51 5.65
CA ALA A 94 -20.37 -7.40 6.56
C ALA A 94 -18.88 -7.36 6.99
N LEU A 95 -18.26 -8.52 7.18
CA LEU A 95 -16.83 -8.61 7.52
C LEU A 95 -15.96 -8.38 6.29
N ALA A 96 -16.37 -8.87 5.13
CA ALA A 96 -15.70 -8.63 3.85
C ALA A 96 -15.61 -7.12 3.55
N ALA A 97 -16.70 -6.38 3.70
CA ALA A 97 -16.70 -4.92 3.48
C ALA A 97 -15.72 -4.18 4.41
N ARG A 98 -15.65 -4.57 5.69
CA ARG A 98 -14.69 -4.00 6.65
C ARG A 98 -13.24 -4.33 6.26
N ALA A 99 -13.00 -5.54 5.77
CA ALA A 99 -11.68 -5.96 5.31
C ALA A 99 -11.24 -5.22 4.03
N ASP A 100 -12.17 -4.94 3.12
CA ASP A 100 -11.89 -4.15 1.91
C ASP A 100 -11.56 -2.69 2.25
N TYR A 101 -12.27 -2.10 3.21
CA TYR A 101 -11.92 -0.77 3.72
C TYR A 101 -10.53 -0.75 4.39
N ALA A 102 -10.20 -1.76 5.21
CA ALA A 102 -8.87 -1.88 5.80
C ALA A 102 -7.77 -2.05 4.74
N ARG A 103 -8.03 -2.84 3.69
CA ARG A 103 -7.10 -3.02 2.55
C ARG A 103 -6.90 -1.71 1.79
N SER A 104 -7.97 -0.96 1.57
CA SER A 104 -7.93 0.37 0.94
C SER A 104 -6.98 1.31 1.69
N ARG A 105 -7.18 1.48 3.01
CA ARG A 105 -6.31 2.28 3.88
C ARG A 105 -4.85 1.80 3.88
N MET A 106 -4.65 0.49 3.95
CA MET A 106 -3.32 -0.12 3.94
C MET A 106 -2.56 0.23 2.66
N ARG A 107 -3.21 0.19 1.49
CA ARG A 107 -2.60 0.58 0.21
C ARG A 107 -2.23 2.06 0.18
N ILE A 108 -3.12 2.94 0.65
CA ILE A 108 -2.84 4.37 0.75
C ILE A 108 -1.60 4.60 1.63
N CYS A 109 -1.57 4.06 2.86
CA CYS A 109 -0.43 4.27 3.75
C CYS A 109 0.88 3.74 3.15
N ARG A 110 0.83 2.59 2.49
CA ARG A 110 2.00 2.00 1.85
C ARG A 110 2.51 2.81 0.66
N GLY A 111 1.63 3.30 -0.21
CA GLY A 111 2.02 4.15 -1.33
C GLY A 111 2.59 5.48 -0.83
N TRP A 112 1.96 6.07 0.17
CA TRP A 112 2.41 7.32 0.77
C TRP A 112 3.71 7.22 1.56
N LEU A 113 4.08 6.03 2.05
CA LEU A 113 5.42 5.78 2.59
C LEU A 113 6.52 6.11 1.56
N LEU A 114 6.36 5.65 0.31
CA LEU A 114 7.34 5.92 -0.74
C LEU A 114 7.21 7.34 -1.30
N ASN A 115 5.97 7.85 -1.43
CA ASN A 115 5.77 9.23 -1.89
C ASN A 115 6.38 10.26 -0.94
N SER A 116 6.21 10.09 0.37
CA SER A 116 6.77 11.02 1.35
C SER A 116 8.30 11.04 1.27
N ALA A 117 8.95 9.87 1.22
CA ALA A 117 10.40 9.79 1.04
C ALA A 117 10.87 10.46 -0.27
N LEU A 118 10.17 10.21 -1.40
CA LEU A 118 10.49 10.84 -2.68
C LEU A 118 10.29 12.36 -2.63
N LEU A 119 9.14 12.84 -2.14
CA LEU A 119 8.82 14.26 -2.06
C LEU A 119 9.81 15.01 -1.18
N THR A 120 10.18 14.45 -0.03
CA THR A 120 11.20 15.04 0.84
C THR A 120 12.53 15.15 0.10
N THR A 121 13.01 14.07 -0.51
CA THR A 121 14.27 14.08 -1.25
C THR A 121 14.24 15.08 -2.41
N ALA A 122 13.14 15.11 -3.19
CA ALA A 122 12.97 16.02 -4.30
C ALA A 122 12.91 17.49 -3.85
N THR A 123 12.25 17.76 -2.72
CA THR A 123 12.13 19.10 -2.14
C THR A 123 13.47 19.57 -1.59
N ASP A 124 14.20 18.72 -0.88
CA ASP A 124 15.53 19.04 -0.35
C ASP A 124 16.52 19.34 -1.49
N LEU A 125 16.47 18.56 -2.58
CA LEU A 125 17.24 18.82 -3.79
C LEU A 125 16.83 20.14 -4.47
N ALA A 126 15.53 20.45 -4.52
CA ALA A 126 15.06 21.73 -5.04
C ALA A 126 15.57 22.91 -4.19
N LEU A 127 15.51 22.80 -2.86
CA LEU A 127 16.03 23.82 -1.94
C LEU A 127 17.54 24.01 -2.05
N LEU A 128 18.29 22.94 -2.31
CA LEU A 128 19.73 23.03 -2.58
C LEU A 128 20.03 23.73 -3.93
N ARG A 129 19.15 23.54 -4.93
CA ARG A 129 19.30 24.15 -6.26
C ARG A 129 18.91 25.63 -6.28
N TYR A 130 17.81 25.98 -5.61
CA TYR A 130 17.24 27.32 -5.61
C TYR A 130 17.73 28.10 -4.39
N HIS A 131 18.65 29.04 -4.62
CA HIS A 131 19.27 29.82 -3.55
C HIS A 131 18.23 30.59 -2.74
N THR A 132 18.18 30.34 -1.44
CA THR A 132 17.35 31.06 -0.47
C THR A 132 18.20 31.44 0.73
N ASP A 133 17.92 32.58 1.36
CA ASP A 133 18.72 33.11 2.47
C ASP A 133 18.79 32.16 3.68
N GLN A 134 17.82 31.24 3.79
CA GLN A 134 17.66 30.33 4.94
C GLN A 134 17.69 28.84 4.53
N HIS A 135 18.45 28.48 3.49
CA HIS A 135 18.44 27.11 2.94
C HIS A 135 18.67 26.01 3.97
N ALA A 136 19.61 26.18 4.91
CA ALA A 136 19.94 25.16 5.90
C ALA A 136 18.79 24.90 6.88
N LEU A 137 18.10 25.96 7.30
CA LEU A 137 16.93 25.87 8.17
C LEU A 137 15.76 25.22 7.43
N LEU A 138 15.53 25.61 6.18
CA LEU A 138 14.46 25.04 5.35
C LEU A 138 14.67 23.55 5.10
N ILE A 139 15.89 23.14 4.71
CA ILE A 139 16.24 21.73 4.50
C ILE A 139 16.08 20.95 5.80
N GLY A 140 16.62 21.46 6.92
CA GLY A 140 16.48 20.80 8.21
C GLY A 140 15.01 20.57 8.59
N LEU A 141 14.15 21.55 8.32
CA LEU A 141 12.71 21.47 8.57
C LEU A 141 12.02 20.50 7.61
N THR A 142 12.25 20.59 6.30
CA THR A 142 11.64 19.71 5.30
C THR A 142 12.07 18.26 5.46
N THR A 143 13.36 17.99 5.71
CA THR A 143 13.86 16.66 6.01
C THR A 143 13.21 16.11 7.30
N SER A 144 13.15 16.91 8.37
CA SER A 144 12.56 16.47 9.65
C SER A 144 11.07 16.13 9.52
N PHE A 145 10.27 17.02 8.92
CA PHE A 145 8.86 16.74 8.66
C PHE A 145 8.67 15.57 7.70
N GLY A 146 9.50 15.48 6.67
CA GLY A 146 9.52 14.39 5.72
C GLY A 146 9.72 13.03 6.37
N LEU A 147 10.74 12.91 7.23
CA LEU A 147 11.03 11.71 8.00
C LEU A 147 9.89 11.36 8.96
N LEU A 148 9.33 12.35 9.66
CA LEU A 148 8.19 12.12 10.57
C LEU A 148 6.95 11.62 9.82
N ILE A 149 6.63 12.18 8.65
CA ILE A 149 5.51 11.75 7.81
C ILE A 149 5.76 10.33 7.27
N THR A 150 6.97 10.08 6.76
CA THR A 150 7.39 8.76 6.26
C THR A 150 7.25 7.70 7.35
N LEU A 151 7.77 7.97 8.55
CA LEU A 151 7.65 7.09 9.70
C LEU A 151 6.18 6.91 10.12
N GLY A 152 5.40 7.98 10.13
CA GLY A 152 3.97 7.94 10.44
C GLY A 152 3.20 7.00 9.52
N PHE A 153 3.44 7.07 8.20
CA PHE A 153 2.84 6.16 7.23
C PHE A 153 3.30 4.72 7.40
N TYR A 154 4.59 4.49 7.70
CA TYR A 154 5.10 3.16 8.00
C TYR A 154 4.43 2.55 9.24
N LEU A 155 4.36 3.30 10.34
CA LEU A 155 3.75 2.86 11.59
C LEU A 155 2.24 2.62 11.41
N ALA A 156 1.53 3.51 10.71
CA ALA A 156 0.12 3.33 10.41
C ALA A 156 -0.12 2.08 9.56
N TRP A 157 0.67 1.88 8.50
CA TRP A 157 0.60 0.67 7.68
C TRP A 157 0.82 -0.60 8.52
N ARG A 158 1.85 -0.61 9.35
CA ARG A 158 2.18 -1.75 10.22
C ARG A 158 1.06 -2.04 11.22
N ALA A 159 0.52 -1.01 11.87
CA ALA A 159 -0.56 -1.14 12.86
C ALA A 159 -1.86 -1.66 12.24
N ILE A 160 -2.25 -1.14 11.07
CA ILE A 160 -3.43 -1.62 10.33
C ILE A 160 -3.22 -3.08 9.93
N THR A 161 -2.05 -3.41 9.36
CA THR A 161 -1.73 -4.78 8.91
C THR A 161 -1.77 -5.78 10.06
N ALA A 162 -1.12 -5.48 11.17
CA ALA A 162 -1.12 -6.34 12.35
C ALA A 162 -2.53 -6.52 12.93
N THR A 163 -3.29 -5.42 13.05
CA THR A 163 -4.66 -5.47 13.57
C THR A 163 -5.59 -6.27 12.64
N SER A 164 -5.43 -6.15 11.33
CA SER A 164 -6.18 -6.94 10.35
C SER A 164 -5.89 -8.43 10.48
N TYR A 165 -4.64 -8.84 10.67
CA TYR A 165 -4.30 -10.25 10.86
C TYR A 165 -4.84 -10.81 12.18
N ARG A 166 -4.66 -10.08 13.29
CA ARG A 166 -5.19 -10.49 14.60
C ARG A 166 -6.71 -10.65 14.58
N LYS A 167 -7.44 -9.65 14.06
CA LYS A 167 -8.91 -9.71 13.96
C LYS A 167 -9.38 -10.86 13.09
N LEU A 168 -8.68 -11.14 12.00
CA LEU A 168 -8.99 -12.27 11.13
C LEU A 168 -8.80 -13.61 11.87
N ALA A 169 -7.73 -13.75 12.66
CA ALA A 169 -7.50 -14.95 13.46
C ALA A 169 -8.57 -15.13 14.55
N GLU A 170 -8.90 -14.07 15.29
CA GLU A 170 -9.94 -14.08 16.35
C GLU A 170 -11.33 -14.45 15.81
N GLN A 171 -11.72 -13.88 14.67
CA GLN A 171 -13.01 -14.13 14.04
C GLN A 171 -13.14 -15.56 13.53
N THR A 172 -12.05 -16.16 13.06
CA THR A 172 -12.06 -17.50 12.47
C THR A 172 -11.88 -18.60 13.51
N GLY A 173 -11.11 -18.35 14.57
CA GLY A 173 -11.05 -19.22 15.75
C GLY A 173 -12.41 -19.32 16.45
N SER A 174 -13.10 -18.19 16.64
CA SER A 174 -14.44 -18.17 17.25
C SER A 174 -15.48 -18.92 16.40
N LEU A 175 -15.38 -18.81 15.06
CA LEU A 175 -16.28 -19.51 14.14
C LEU A 175 -16.06 -21.03 14.17
N ALA A 176 -14.80 -21.46 14.23
CA ALA A 176 -14.44 -22.87 14.35
C ALA A 176 -14.92 -23.48 15.68
N ALA A 177 -14.87 -22.71 16.77
CA ALA A 177 -15.37 -23.14 18.08
C ALA A 177 -16.91 -23.20 18.16
N ALA A 178 -17.62 -22.39 17.37
CA ALA A 178 -19.09 -22.33 17.35
C ALA A 178 -19.73 -23.39 16.44
N LEU A 179 -18.98 -23.99 15.51
CA LEU A 179 -19.49 -25.04 14.64
C LEU A 179 -19.39 -26.40 15.36
N PRO A 180 -20.49 -27.16 15.52
CA PRO A 180 -20.41 -28.53 16.03
C PRO A 180 -19.52 -29.38 15.10
N PRO A 181 -18.79 -30.38 15.62
CA PRO A 181 -17.93 -31.24 14.81
C PRO A 181 -18.76 -31.85 13.69
N GLN A 182 -18.48 -31.43 12.46
CA GLN A 182 -19.10 -32.01 11.27
C GLN A 182 -18.71 -33.49 11.24
N PRO A 183 -19.68 -34.43 11.20
CA PRO A 183 -19.36 -35.84 11.07
C PRO A 183 -18.54 -36.02 9.80
N ILE A 184 -17.34 -36.60 9.97
CA ILE A 184 -16.47 -36.97 8.86
C ILE A 184 -17.32 -37.85 7.93
N PRO A 185 -17.49 -37.50 6.65
CA PRO A 185 -18.18 -38.35 5.70
C PRO A 185 -17.44 -39.69 5.71
N THR A 186 -18.09 -40.72 6.24
CA THR A 186 -17.59 -42.09 6.18
C THR A 186 -17.38 -42.39 4.70
N GLN A 187 -16.11 -42.51 4.30
CA GLN A 187 -15.77 -42.91 2.95
C GLN A 187 -16.54 -44.20 2.63
N PRO A 188 -17.27 -44.27 1.50
CA PRO A 188 -17.95 -45.49 1.11
C PRO A 188 -16.90 -46.59 0.98
N SER A 189 -17.02 -47.60 1.84
CA SER A 189 -16.22 -48.82 1.82
C SER A 189 -16.21 -49.40 0.41
N ALA A 190 -15.01 -49.59 -0.14
CA ALA A 190 -14.80 -50.11 -1.48
C ALA A 190 -15.53 -51.45 -1.68
N PRO A 191 -16.16 -51.69 -2.85
CA PRO A 191 -16.83 -52.95 -3.12
C PRO A 191 -15.83 -54.10 -3.15
N VAL A 192 -16.12 -55.13 -2.35
CA VAL A 192 -15.39 -56.40 -2.32
C VAL A 192 -15.47 -57.04 -3.70
N GLN A 193 -14.33 -57.16 -4.38
CA GLN A 193 -14.23 -57.92 -5.63
C GLN A 193 -14.29 -59.42 -5.28
N THR A 194 -15.41 -60.06 -5.55
CA THR A 194 -15.54 -61.52 -5.58
C THR A 194 -14.94 -62.05 -6.88
N THR A 195 -13.78 -62.67 -6.80
CA THR A 195 -13.20 -63.51 -7.86
C THR A 195 -13.89 -64.87 -7.87
N THR A 196 -14.59 -65.19 -8.96
CA THR A 196 -15.03 -66.54 -9.35
C THR A 196 -13.98 -67.22 -10.21
#